data_AF-A0AAD6Y8S0-F1
#
_entry.id   AF-A0AAD6Y8S0-F1
#
_cell.length_a   1.000
_cell.length_b   1.000
_cell.length_c   1.000
_cell.angle_alpha   90.00
_cell.angle_beta   90.00
_cell.angle_gamma   90.00
#
_symmetry.space_group_name_H-M   'P 1'
#
loop_
_entity.id
_entity.type
_entity.pdbx_description
1 polymer ?
#
loop_
_entity_poly.entity_id
_entity_poly.type
_entity_poly.pdbx_seq_one_letter_code
_entity_poly.pdbx_strand_id
1 'polypeptide(L)'
;RDVDRVDRQDDNAAARLFAAATLQQYVDRHPDLRGLIVFLFVFREMVDAYQNRFITHAERLHIALRTYYFLEMWLVFIDAAPLYSRARNCISREAIDITRILVNSLISLIFVYRDYYPTIPLLPWHHSTETCEHAFGNARRIIDFTMLDFYQMGAKLEVTMREAELELKRRGEAEMRARASGYFHTYRDIARINLVALTTFP
;
A
#
# COMPACT_ATOMS: atom_id res chain seq x y z
N ARG A 1 -3.17 1.80 -24.07
CA ARG A 1 -1.72 1.85 -23.76
C ARG A 1 -1.36 0.83 -22.69
N ASP A 2 -2.08 0.80 -21.55
CA ASP A 2 -1.89 -0.20 -20.48
C ASP A 2 -2.19 -1.65 -20.87
N VAL A 3 -2.91 -1.90 -21.97
CA VAL A 3 -3.25 -3.26 -22.43
C VAL A 3 -2.21 -3.82 -23.42
N ASP A 4 -1.54 -2.97 -24.20
CA ASP A 4 -0.61 -3.39 -25.27
C ASP A 4 0.87 -3.38 -24.85
N ARG A 5 1.22 -2.53 -23.86
CA ARG A 5 2.50 -2.54 -23.15
C ARG A 5 2.21 -2.33 -21.67
N VAL A 6 1.81 -3.42 -21.01
CA VAL A 6 1.46 -3.42 -19.59
C VAL A 6 2.70 -3.03 -18.80
N ASP A 7 2.73 -1.79 -18.31
CA ASP A 7 3.68 -1.41 -17.27
C ASP A 7 3.22 -2.09 -15.97
N ARG A 8 3.79 -3.27 -15.71
CA ARG A 8 3.48 -4.08 -14.52
C ARG A 8 4.05 -3.45 -13.24
N GLN A 9 4.76 -2.32 -13.35
CA GLN A 9 5.32 -1.55 -12.25
C GLN A 9 4.58 -0.23 -12.02
N ASP A 10 3.51 0.08 -12.77
CA ASP A 10 2.69 1.28 -12.51
C ASP A 10 1.75 1.06 -11.33
N ASP A 11 2.26 1.31 -10.12
CA ASP A 11 1.46 1.28 -8.88
C ASP A 11 0.28 2.26 -8.94
N ASN A 12 0.34 3.32 -9.75
CA ASN A 12 -0.80 4.23 -9.90
C ASN A 12 -1.94 3.58 -10.67
N ALA A 13 -1.66 2.68 -11.62
CA ALA A 13 -2.70 1.91 -12.29
C ALA A 13 -3.41 0.99 -11.30
N ALA A 14 -2.65 0.31 -10.44
CA ALA A 14 -3.21 -0.50 -9.36
C ALA A 14 -4.03 0.36 -8.38
N ALA A 15 -3.51 1.52 -7.97
CA ALA A 15 -4.22 2.44 -7.08
C ALA A 15 -5.53 2.97 -7.70
N ARG A 16 -5.56 3.23 -9.01
CA ARG A 16 -6.78 3.59 -9.75
C ARG A 16 -7.79 2.44 -9.77
N LEU A 17 -7.35 1.20 -9.96
CA LEU A 17 -8.23 0.02 -9.92
C LEU A 17 -8.92 -0.11 -8.55
N PHE A 18 -8.16 0.09 -7.47
CA PHE A 18 -8.68 0.07 -6.10
C PHE A 18 -9.21 1.43 -5.63
N ALA A 19 -9.44 2.41 -6.52
CA ALA A 19 -10.00 3.70 -6.11
C ALA A 19 -11.49 3.57 -5.73
N ALA A 20 -11.93 4.38 -4.76
CA ALA A 20 -13.34 4.41 -4.34
C ALA A 20 -14.30 4.73 -5.51
N ALA A 21 -13.88 5.61 -6.43
CA ALA A 21 -14.65 5.93 -7.64
C ALA A 21 -14.83 4.72 -8.56
N THR A 22 -13.78 3.90 -8.73
CA THR A 22 -13.84 2.67 -9.53
C THR A 22 -14.76 1.65 -8.87
N LEU A 23 -14.66 1.48 -7.55
CA LEU A 23 -15.56 0.59 -6.81
C LEU A 23 -17.02 1.04 -6.94
N GLN A 24 -17.29 2.35 -6.78
CA GLN A 24 -18.64 2.92 -6.95
C GLN A 24 -19.19 2.66 -8.35
N GLN A 25 -18.36 2.81 -9.39
CA GLN A 25 -18.76 2.51 -10.76
C GLN A 25 -19.20 1.05 -10.93
N TYR A 26 -18.49 0.09 -10.33
CA TYR A 26 -18.90 -1.32 -10.37
C TYR A 26 -20.18 -1.57 -9.58
N VAL A 27 -20.34 -0.95 -8.42
CA VAL A 27 -21.56 -1.04 -7.60
C VAL A 27 -22.78 -0.54 -8.39
N ASP A 28 -22.65 0.59 -9.08
CA ASP A 28 -23.76 1.24 -9.78
C ASP A 28 -24.10 0.55 -11.12
N ARG A 29 -23.07 0.14 -11.89
CA ARG A 29 -23.25 -0.36 -13.27
C ARG A 29 -23.23 -1.88 -13.39
N HIS A 30 -22.59 -2.58 -12.46
CA HIS A 30 -22.39 -4.02 -12.50
C HIS A 30 -22.67 -4.69 -11.14
N PRO A 31 -23.88 -4.48 -10.56
CA PRO A 31 -24.24 -5.05 -9.25
C PRO A 31 -24.35 -6.58 -9.26
N ASP A 32 -24.34 -7.20 -10.44
CA ASP A 32 -24.24 -8.64 -10.66
C ASP A 32 -22.83 -9.18 -10.33
N LEU A 33 -21.78 -8.37 -10.49
CA LEU A 33 -20.39 -8.73 -10.20
C LEU A 33 -20.04 -8.60 -8.70
N ARG A 34 -20.94 -9.06 -7.82
CA ARG A 34 -20.81 -8.91 -6.35
C ARG A 34 -19.50 -9.47 -5.82
N GLY A 35 -19.08 -10.63 -6.32
CA GLY A 35 -17.81 -11.24 -5.91
C GLY A 35 -16.61 -10.34 -6.20
N LEU A 36 -16.57 -9.70 -7.37
CA LEU A 36 -15.52 -8.75 -7.74
C LEU A 36 -15.57 -7.49 -6.87
N ILE A 37 -16.77 -6.94 -6.62
CA ILE A 37 -16.95 -5.76 -5.77
C ILE A 37 -16.41 -6.04 -4.36
N VAL A 38 -16.79 -7.17 -3.76
CA VAL A 38 -16.31 -7.57 -2.42
C VAL A 38 -14.80 -7.79 -2.43
N PHE A 39 -14.27 -8.46 -3.46
CA PHE A 39 -12.83 -8.65 -3.61
C PHE A 39 -12.08 -7.31 -3.67
N LEU A 40 -12.50 -6.39 -4.55
CA LEU A 40 -11.88 -5.08 -4.69
C LEU A 40 -11.95 -4.29 -3.38
N PHE A 41 -13.09 -4.34 -2.67
CA PHE A 41 -13.27 -3.69 -1.39
C PHE A 41 -12.30 -4.22 -0.32
N VAL A 42 -12.28 -5.54 -0.10
CA VAL A 42 -11.46 -6.17 0.95
C VAL A 42 -9.96 -5.93 0.72
N PHE A 43 -9.48 -6.15 -0.51
CA PHE A 43 -8.06 -5.99 -0.82
C PHE A 43 -7.62 -4.52 -0.81
N ARG A 44 -8.49 -3.59 -1.25
CA ARG A 44 -8.25 -2.16 -1.11
C ARG A 44 -8.10 -1.76 0.35
N GLU A 45 -9.02 -2.19 1.21
CA GLU A 45 -8.96 -1.86 2.62
C GLU A 45 -7.67 -2.39 3.24
N MET A 46 -7.20 -3.58 2.86
CA MET A 46 -5.93 -4.10 3.36
C MET A 46 -4.74 -3.19 3.01
N VAL A 47 -4.75 -2.56 1.82
CA VAL A 47 -3.76 -1.52 1.46
C VAL A 47 -3.94 -0.27 2.33
N ASP A 48 -5.17 0.19 2.52
CA ASP A 48 -5.48 1.32 3.40
C ASP A 48 -5.03 1.04 4.85
N ALA A 49 -5.10 -0.21 5.32
CA ALA A 49 -4.65 -0.61 6.65
C ALA A 49 -3.14 -0.37 6.88
N TYR A 50 -2.34 -0.29 5.81
CA TYR A 50 -0.95 0.14 5.88
C TYR A 50 -0.77 1.63 5.54
N GLN A 51 -1.44 2.12 4.51
CA GLN A 51 -1.11 3.40 3.89
C GLN A 51 -1.95 4.58 4.40
N ASN A 52 -3.18 4.34 4.86
CA ASN A 52 -4.05 5.40 5.35
C ASN A 52 -3.54 5.92 6.70
N ARG A 53 -3.37 7.24 6.82
CA ARG A 53 -2.76 7.89 7.99
C ARG A 53 -3.76 8.37 9.04
N PHE A 54 -5.04 8.23 8.74
CA PHE A 54 -6.14 8.79 9.55
C PHE A 54 -6.92 7.74 10.31
N ILE A 55 -6.68 6.45 10.04
CA ILE A 55 -7.35 5.34 10.72
C ILE A 55 -6.56 4.86 11.94
N THR A 56 -7.31 4.42 12.95
CA THR A 56 -6.82 3.92 14.24
C THR A 56 -6.25 2.50 14.14
N HIS A 57 -5.51 2.06 15.16
CA HIS A 57 -5.00 0.68 15.22
C HIS A 57 -6.12 -0.36 15.35
N ALA A 58 -7.21 -0.02 16.04
CA ALA A 58 -8.38 -0.88 16.12
C ALA A 58 -9.03 -1.08 14.74
N GLU A 59 -9.21 -0.02 13.95
CA GLU A 59 -9.71 -0.11 12.58
C GLU A 59 -8.78 -0.94 11.68
N ARG A 60 -7.45 -0.74 11.79
CA ARG A 60 -6.47 -1.56 11.07
C ARG A 60 -6.60 -3.04 11.42
N LEU A 61 -6.75 -3.37 12.70
CA LEU A 61 -6.95 -4.74 13.16
C LEU A 61 -8.22 -5.35 12.59
N HIS A 62 -9.34 -4.61 12.58
CA HIS A 62 -10.59 -5.06 11.97
C HIS A 62 -10.44 -5.35 10.47
N ILE A 63 -9.75 -4.47 9.74
CA ILE A 63 -9.50 -4.66 8.31
C ILE A 63 -8.62 -5.89 8.07
N ALA A 64 -7.55 -6.05 8.84
CA ALA A 64 -6.65 -7.19 8.73
C ALA A 64 -7.39 -8.51 8.97
N LEU A 65 -8.18 -8.60 10.05
CA LEU A 65 -8.99 -9.77 10.36
C LEU A 65 -10.06 -10.05 9.30
N ARG A 66 -10.76 -9.00 8.81
CA ARG A 66 -11.72 -9.13 7.70
C ARG A 66 -11.07 -9.73 6.47
N THR A 67 -9.88 -9.24 6.11
CA THR A 67 -9.12 -9.72 4.96
C THR A 67 -8.71 -11.18 5.13
N TYR A 68 -8.21 -11.53 6.32
CA TYR A 68 -7.84 -12.90 6.66
C TYR A 68 -9.02 -13.86 6.54
N TYR A 69 -10.12 -13.58 7.24
CA TYR A 69 -11.28 -14.46 7.21
C TYR A 69 -11.92 -14.53 5.83
N PHE A 70 -11.99 -13.43 5.09
CA PHE A 70 -12.44 -13.44 3.70
C PHE A 70 -11.60 -14.40 2.85
N LEU A 71 -10.27 -14.27 2.91
CA LEU A 71 -9.35 -15.10 2.12
C LEU A 71 -9.47 -16.58 2.50
N GLU A 72 -9.44 -16.91 3.79
CA GLU A 72 -9.54 -18.30 4.25
C GLU A 72 -10.90 -18.93 3.90
N MET A 73 -12.01 -18.22 4.09
CA MET A 73 -13.33 -18.70 3.69
C MET A 73 -13.43 -18.91 2.17
N TRP A 74 -12.87 -17.99 1.39
CA TRP A 74 -12.86 -18.11 -0.07
C TRP A 74 -12.07 -19.35 -0.53
N LEU A 75 -10.91 -19.60 0.08
CA LEU A 75 -10.09 -20.78 -0.22
C LEU A 75 -10.78 -22.09 0.16
N VAL A 76 -11.44 -22.13 1.33
CA VAL A 76 -12.25 -23.29 1.76
C VAL A 76 -13.41 -23.53 0.80
N PHE A 77 -14.09 -22.47 0.35
CA PHE A 77 -15.17 -22.58 -0.62
C PHE A 77 -14.70 -23.17 -1.96
N ILE A 78 -13.57 -22.70 -2.49
CA ILE A 78 -13.01 -23.22 -3.74
C ILE A 78 -12.70 -24.71 -3.62
N ASP A 79 -12.15 -25.15 -2.49
CA ASP A 79 -11.79 -26.57 -2.27
C ASP A 79 -13.01 -27.47 -2.11
N ALA A 80 -14.08 -26.96 -1.48
CA ALA A 80 -15.31 -27.71 -1.28
C ALA A 80 -16.16 -27.82 -2.57
N ALA A 81 -15.98 -26.89 -3.51
CA ALA A 81 -16.79 -26.82 -4.71
C ALA A 81 -16.19 -27.65 -5.87
N PRO A 82 -16.86 -28.70 -6.34
CA PRO A 82 -16.30 -29.64 -7.32
C PRO A 82 -16.05 -29.02 -8.72
N LEU A 83 -16.68 -27.89 -9.01
CA LEU A 83 -16.53 -27.16 -10.29
C LEU A 83 -15.38 -26.16 -10.28
N TYR A 84 -14.76 -25.91 -9.12
CA TYR A 84 -13.73 -24.90 -8.98
C TYR A 84 -12.36 -25.51 -8.71
N SER A 85 -11.31 -24.83 -9.17
CA SER A 85 -9.93 -25.18 -8.85
C SER A 85 -9.16 -23.92 -8.47
N ARG A 86 -8.24 -24.08 -7.51
CA ARG A 86 -7.36 -22.98 -7.08
C ARG A 86 -6.55 -22.40 -8.23
N ALA A 87 -6.09 -23.24 -9.16
CA ALA A 87 -5.26 -22.80 -10.29
C ALA A 87 -5.98 -21.89 -11.29
N ARG A 88 -7.32 -21.95 -11.38
CA ARG A 88 -8.10 -21.16 -12.35
C ARG A 88 -8.97 -20.08 -11.72
N ASN A 89 -9.42 -20.30 -10.48
CA ASN A 89 -10.47 -19.48 -9.86
C ASN A 89 -10.00 -18.75 -8.61
N CYS A 90 -8.70 -18.81 -8.31
CA CYS A 90 -8.09 -18.07 -7.22
C CYS A 90 -6.99 -17.15 -7.75
N ILE A 91 -6.64 -16.14 -6.97
CA ILE A 91 -5.38 -15.42 -7.14
C ILE A 91 -4.19 -16.37 -6.99
N SER A 92 -3.02 -15.93 -7.48
CA SER A 92 -1.82 -16.77 -7.44
C SER A 92 -1.46 -17.18 -6.00
N ARG A 93 -0.74 -18.30 -5.88
CA ARG A 93 -0.26 -18.80 -4.58
C ARG A 93 0.56 -17.73 -3.86
N GLU A 94 1.42 -17.04 -4.60
CA GLU A 94 2.27 -15.97 -4.09
C GLU A 94 1.42 -14.81 -3.55
N ALA A 95 0.35 -14.43 -4.24
CA ALA A 95 -0.56 -13.38 -3.78
C ALA A 95 -1.27 -13.77 -2.47
N ILE A 96 -1.68 -15.04 -2.32
CA ILE A 96 -2.25 -15.57 -1.08
C ILE A 96 -1.21 -15.47 0.05
N ASP A 97 0.00 -15.96 -0.19
CA ASP A 97 1.07 -15.99 0.81
C ASP A 97 1.47 -14.56 1.22
N ILE A 98 1.60 -13.63 0.26
CA ILE A 98 1.85 -12.20 0.52
C ILE A 98 0.71 -11.61 1.35
N THR A 99 -0.54 -11.89 1.02
CA THR A 99 -1.70 -11.36 1.78
C THR A 99 -1.68 -11.85 3.22
N ARG A 100 -1.39 -13.13 3.45
CA ARG A 100 -1.24 -13.69 4.80
C ARG A 100 -0.09 -13.05 5.56
N ILE A 101 1.05 -12.81 4.90
CA ILE A 101 2.19 -12.11 5.50
C ILE A 101 1.78 -10.68 5.90
N LEU A 102 1.09 -9.95 5.03
CA LEU A 102 0.63 -8.59 5.33
C LEU A 102 -0.34 -8.56 6.51
N VAL A 103 -1.32 -9.47 6.55
CA VAL A 103 -2.24 -9.54 7.70
C VAL A 103 -1.48 -9.86 8.99
N ASN A 104 -0.71 -10.95 9.00
CA ASN A 104 -0.03 -11.40 10.21
C ASN A 104 1.00 -10.39 10.70
N SER A 105 1.74 -9.75 9.79
CA SER A 105 2.74 -8.75 10.15
C SER A 105 2.11 -7.47 10.69
N LEU A 106 0.99 -6.99 10.14
CA LEU A 106 0.29 -5.83 10.69
C LEU A 106 -0.22 -6.08 12.11
N ILE A 107 -0.86 -7.23 12.34
CA ILE A 107 -1.33 -7.64 13.66
C ILE A 107 -0.16 -7.76 14.63
N SER A 108 0.93 -8.41 14.21
CA SER A 108 2.13 -8.58 15.03
C SER A 108 2.77 -7.23 15.37
N LEU A 109 2.87 -6.30 14.42
CA LEU A 109 3.40 -4.96 14.65
C LEU A 109 2.56 -4.21 15.69
N ILE A 110 1.23 -4.27 15.61
CA ILE A 110 0.34 -3.64 16.59
C ILE A 110 0.61 -4.19 17.99
N PHE A 111 0.71 -5.51 18.16
CA PHE A 111 0.98 -6.11 19.47
C PHE A 111 2.39 -5.83 19.98
N VAL A 112 3.41 -5.88 19.11
CA VAL A 112 4.79 -5.56 19.49
C VAL A 112 4.90 -4.12 19.96
N TYR A 113 4.28 -3.17 19.27
CA TYR A 113 4.29 -1.77 19.71
C TYR A 113 3.51 -1.57 21.00
N ARG A 114 2.34 -2.19 21.15
CA ARG A 114 1.57 -2.13 22.40
C ARG A 114 2.38 -2.64 23.59
N ASP A 115 3.02 -3.80 23.44
CA ASP A 115 3.64 -4.52 24.56
C ASP A 115 5.03 -3.98 24.90
N TYR A 116 5.80 -3.53 23.90
CA TYR A 116 7.21 -3.13 24.10
C TYR A 116 7.47 -1.62 23.87
N TYR A 117 6.63 -0.92 23.12
CA TYR A 117 6.83 0.48 22.73
C TYR A 117 5.56 1.35 22.85
N PRO A 118 4.81 1.30 23.98
CA PRO A 118 3.48 1.92 24.08
C PRO A 118 3.49 3.45 23.90
N THR A 119 4.64 4.10 24.10
CA THR A 119 4.80 5.55 23.94
C THR A 119 5.21 5.97 22.53
N ILE A 120 5.55 5.03 21.65
CA ILE A 120 6.00 5.30 20.29
C ILE A 120 4.84 5.09 19.32
N PRO A 121 4.48 6.08 18.48
CA PRO A 121 3.42 5.90 17.52
C PRO A 121 3.83 4.85 16.48
N LEU A 122 2.97 3.86 16.27
CA LEU A 122 3.13 2.94 15.14
C LEU A 122 2.66 3.64 13.87
N LEU A 123 3.55 3.73 12.87
CA LEU A 123 3.29 4.34 11.57
C LEU A 123 3.45 3.28 10.46
N PRO A 124 2.40 2.50 10.13
CA PRO A 124 2.54 1.32 9.27
C PRO A 124 3.13 1.60 7.88
N TRP A 125 2.87 2.77 7.29
CA TRP A 125 3.42 3.18 5.99
C TRP A 125 4.94 3.36 5.99
N HIS A 126 5.57 3.54 7.17
CA HIS A 126 7.04 3.56 7.29
C HIS A 126 7.68 2.17 7.33
N HIS A 127 6.89 1.10 7.43
CA HIS A 127 7.37 -0.28 7.35
C HIS A 127 7.38 -0.84 5.92
N SER A 128 7.29 0.02 4.91
CA SER A 128 7.37 -0.34 3.49
C SER A 128 8.77 -0.10 2.90
N THR A 129 9.02 -0.64 1.70
CA THR A 129 10.24 -0.37 0.91
C THR A 129 10.16 0.91 0.08
N GLU A 130 9.03 1.63 0.13
CA GLU A 130 8.76 2.79 -0.70
C GLU A 130 9.89 3.82 -0.61
N THR A 131 10.38 4.09 0.61
CA THR A 131 11.47 5.05 0.85
C THR A 131 12.78 4.64 0.15
N CYS A 132 13.06 3.33 0.06
CA CYS A 132 14.22 2.82 -0.65
C CYS A 132 14.05 3.01 -2.17
N GLU A 133 12.86 2.75 -2.71
CA GLU A 133 12.57 2.95 -4.13
C GLU A 133 12.65 4.43 -4.52
N HIS A 134 12.14 5.32 -3.67
CA HIS A 134 12.32 6.77 -3.79
C HIS A 134 13.79 7.18 -3.82
N ALA A 135 14.60 6.61 -2.93
CA ALA A 135 16.03 6.87 -2.88
C ALA A 135 16.72 6.41 -4.18
N PHE A 136 16.45 5.20 -4.65
CA PHE A 136 17.01 4.70 -5.91
C PHE A 136 16.51 5.50 -7.12
N GLY A 137 15.24 5.90 -7.13
CA GLY A 137 14.67 6.75 -8.17
C GLY A 137 15.38 8.09 -8.26
N ASN A 138 15.64 8.75 -7.12
CA ASN A 138 16.39 10.00 -7.08
C ASN A 138 17.87 9.80 -7.44
N ALA A 139 18.49 8.71 -7.02
CA ALA A 139 19.88 8.40 -7.39
C ALA A 139 20.03 8.29 -8.92
N ARG A 140 19.12 7.56 -9.59
CA ARG A 140 19.11 7.43 -11.06
C ARG A 140 18.84 8.74 -11.80
N ARG A 141 18.18 9.72 -11.17
CA ARG A 141 17.99 11.06 -11.74
C ARG A 141 19.28 11.88 -11.73
N ILE A 142 20.19 11.60 -10.81
CA ILE A 142 21.50 12.27 -10.74
C ILE A 142 22.42 11.69 -11.81
N ILE A 143 22.61 10.37 -11.81
CA ILE A 143 23.46 9.65 -12.79
C ILE A 143 23.09 8.16 -12.79
N ASP A 144 23.36 7.47 -13.90
CA ASP A 144 23.40 6.00 -13.91
C ASP A 144 24.68 5.56 -13.16
N PHE A 145 24.50 4.98 -11.97
CA PHE A 145 25.54 4.93 -10.95
C PHE A 145 26.17 3.54 -10.81
N THR A 146 27.47 3.49 -10.59
CA THR A 146 28.15 2.31 -10.04
C THR A 146 27.98 2.26 -8.52
N MET A 147 28.40 1.16 -7.88
CA MET A 147 28.34 1.06 -6.42
C MET A 147 29.16 2.16 -5.72
N LEU A 148 30.31 2.52 -6.27
CA LEU A 148 31.16 3.59 -5.71
C LEU A 148 30.46 4.95 -5.81
N ASP A 149 29.84 5.23 -6.95
CA ASP A 149 29.07 6.45 -7.16
C ASP A 149 27.92 6.56 -6.15
N PHE A 150 27.21 5.45 -5.90
CA PHE A 150 26.13 5.43 -4.92
C PHE A 150 26.63 5.75 -3.50
N TYR A 151 27.75 5.16 -3.07
CA TYR A 151 28.36 5.47 -1.77
C TYR A 151 28.79 6.93 -1.65
N GLN A 152 29.33 7.51 -2.72
CA GLN A 152 29.78 8.91 -2.73
C GLN A 152 28.62 9.91 -2.90
N MET A 153 27.47 9.46 -3.40
CA MET A 153 26.29 10.30 -3.65
C MET A 153 25.46 10.61 -2.41
N GLY A 154 25.76 10.01 -1.25
CA GLY A 154 24.93 10.14 -0.03
C GLY A 154 24.50 11.57 0.30
N ALA A 155 25.44 12.52 0.31
CA ALA A 155 25.12 13.94 0.58
C ALA A 155 24.23 14.58 -0.50
N LYS A 156 24.47 14.26 -1.78
CA LYS A 156 23.64 14.76 -2.90
C LYS A 156 22.23 14.18 -2.82
N LEU A 157 22.12 12.89 -2.53
CA LEU A 157 20.86 12.19 -2.38
C LEU A 157 20.01 12.82 -1.26
N GLU A 158 20.60 13.12 -0.11
CA GLU A 158 19.91 13.75 1.01
C GLU A 158 19.30 15.11 0.61
N VAL A 159 20.07 15.95 -0.08
CA VAL A 159 19.59 17.25 -0.58
C VAL A 159 18.47 17.06 -1.58
N THR A 160 18.64 16.20 -2.59
CA THR A 160 17.63 15.96 -3.63
C THR A 160 16.32 15.42 -3.05
N MET A 161 16.40 14.50 -2.09
CA MET A 161 15.20 13.98 -1.41
C MET A 161 14.47 15.07 -0.62
N ARG A 162 15.22 15.95 0.06
CA ARG A 162 14.64 17.06 0.82
C ARG A 162 14.02 18.13 -0.09
N GLU A 163 14.65 18.43 -1.22
CA GLU A 163 14.10 19.31 -2.24
C GLU A 163 12.78 18.75 -2.79
N ALA A 164 12.73 17.46 -3.09
CA ALA A 164 11.54 16.82 -3.63
C ALA A 164 10.38 16.80 -2.61
N GLU A 165 10.67 16.67 -1.32
CA GLU A 165 9.68 16.83 -0.24
C GLU A 165 9.15 18.27 -0.15
N LEU A 166 10.02 19.27 -0.30
CA LEU A 166 9.63 20.69 -0.30
C LEU A 166 8.84 21.08 -1.54
N GLU A 167 9.15 20.51 -2.71
CA GLU A 167 8.35 20.71 -3.92
C GLU A 167 6.94 20.15 -3.77
N LEU A 168 6.79 18.98 -3.16
CA LEU A 168 5.47 18.41 -2.85
C LEU A 168 4.66 19.34 -1.94
N LYS A 169 5.28 19.87 -0.87
CA LYS A 169 4.62 20.82 0.05
C LYS A 169 4.20 22.13 -0.65
N ARG A 170 4.98 22.60 -1.63
CA ARG A 170 4.71 23.86 -2.35
C ARG A 170 3.64 23.72 -3.42
N ARG A 171 3.65 22.63 -4.20
CA ARG A 171 2.75 22.44 -5.36
C ARG A 171 1.48 21.67 -5.02
N GLY A 172 1.47 20.93 -3.90
CA GLY A 172 0.34 20.11 -3.48
C GLY A 172 0.24 18.77 -4.23
N GLU A 173 -0.41 17.80 -3.59
CA GLU A 173 -0.48 16.43 -4.09
C GLU A 173 -1.24 16.30 -5.43
N ALA A 174 -2.28 17.11 -5.63
CA ALA A 174 -3.15 17.02 -6.80
C ALA A 174 -2.43 17.38 -8.11
N GLU A 175 -1.59 18.41 -8.10
CA GLU A 175 -0.81 18.81 -9.28
C GLU A 175 0.30 17.81 -9.61
N MET A 176 0.88 17.19 -8.59
CA MET A 176 1.91 16.16 -8.77
C MET A 176 1.28 14.85 -9.29
N ARG A 177 0.09 14.45 -8.81
CA ARG A 177 -0.65 13.24 -9.26
C ARG A 177 -1.07 13.31 -10.73
N ALA A 178 -1.26 14.52 -11.27
CA ALA A 178 -1.58 14.73 -12.68
C ALA A 178 -0.38 14.48 -13.62
N ARG A 179 0.85 14.46 -13.11
CA ARG A 179 2.04 14.12 -13.90
C ARG A 179 2.29 12.62 -13.84
N ALA A 180 2.22 11.97 -14.99
CA ALA A 180 2.43 10.52 -15.15
C ALA A 180 3.88 10.04 -14.90
N SER A 181 4.73 10.83 -14.24
CA SER A 181 6.13 10.45 -13.99
C SER A 181 6.68 11.03 -12.70
N GLY A 182 6.88 10.16 -11.71
CA GLY A 182 7.61 10.47 -10.49
C GLY A 182 7.10 9.70 -9.29
N TYR A 183 8.04 9.28 -8.43
CA TYR A 183 7.68 8.73 -7.13
C TYR A 183 7.19 9.85 -6.19
N PHE A 184 6.06 9.63 -5.50
CA PHE A 184 5.45 10.60 -4.58
C PHE A 184 6.05 10.54 -3.17
N HIS A 185 6.81 11.55 -2.74
CA HIS A 185 7.40 11.61 -1.39
C HIS A 185 6.40 12.02 -0.30
N THR A 186 5.23 11.40 -0.25
CA THR A 186 4.21 11.74 0.75
C THR A 186 4.54 11.18 2.14
N TYR A 187 5.42 10.19 2.24
CA TYR A 187 5.69 9.42 3.47
C TYR A 187 6.14 10.26 4.68
N ARG A 188 6.70 11.47 4.48
CA ARG A 188 7.09 12.40 5.56
C ARG A 188 6.05 13.47 5.90
N ASP A 189 4.92 13.51 5.21
CA ASP A 189 3.88 14.48 5.54
C ASP A 189 3.12 14.08 6.81
N ILE A 190 3.43 14.80 7.89
CA ILE A 190 2.83 14.66 9.22
C ILE A 190 1.82 15.76 9.55
N ALA A 191 1.57 16.72 8.65
CA ALA A 191 0.89 17.98 8.98
C ALA A 191 -0.57 17.83 9.46
N ARG A 192 -1.17 16.64 9.30
CA ARG A 192 -2.58 16.35 9.66
C ARG A 192 -2.77 15.03 10.40
N ILE A 193 -1.69 14.39 10.85
CA ILE A 193 -1.76 13.07 11.47
C ILE A 193 -2.03 13.21 12.98
N ASN A 194 -2.99 12.44 13.48
CA ASN A 194 -3.23 12.34 14.92
C ASN A 194 -2.27 11.31 15.53
N LEU A 195 -1.10 11.79 15.98
CA LEU A 195 -0.09 10.92 16.59
C LEU A 195 -0.57 10.27 17.89
N VAL A 196 -1.45 10.93 18.65
CA VAL A 196 -2.00 10.37 19.90
C VAL A 196 -2.89 9.16 19.62
N ALA A 197 -3.69 9.21 18.55
CA ALA A 197 -4.46 8.05 18.11
C ALA A 197 -3.54 6.90 17.67
N LEU A 198 -2.36 7.20 17.13
CA LEU A 198 -1.37 6.20 16.69
C LEU A 198 -0.45 5.69 17.80
N THR A 199 -0.51 6.26 19.00
CA THR A 199 0.04 5.68 20.25
C THR A 199 -1.02 4.92 21.05
N THR A 200 -2.28 4.93 20.62
CA THR A 200 -3.37 4.24 21.33
C THR A 200 -3.57 2.86 20.71
N PHE A 201 -3.25 1.82 21.46
CA PHE A 201 -3.32 0.43 21.01
C PHE A 201 -4.53 -0.31 21.61
N PRO A 202 -5.13 -1.27 20.88
CA PRO A 202 -6.24 -2.08 21.35
C PRO A 202 -5.84 -3.14 22.40
#